data_AF-X0Y4H5-F1
#
_entry.id   AF-X0Y4H5-F1
#
_cell.length_a   1.000
_cell.length_b   1.000
_cell.length_c   1.000
_cell.angle_alpha   90.00
_cell.angle_beta   90.00
_cell.angle_gamma   90.00
#
_symmetry.space_group_name_H-M   'P 1'
#
loop_
_entity.id
_entity.type
_entity.pdbx_description
1 polymer ?
#
loop_
_entity_poly.entity_id
_entity_poly.type
_entity_poly.pdbx_seq_one_letter_code
_entity_poly.pdbx_strand_id
1 'polypeptide(L)'
;RLQWVKNVLQAITIPLTVGGGISKIDDMAELFDLGVSKVSINTSAVKNPEIIKEASDKFGKEKIVVAIDGRRNSKLPSGFEVVIKGGTEGTEIDAVEWAKKCELLGAGELLPTSMDGDGTLAGYDIPFTRAIADSVKIPIVASGGAGKLEHLYEAVVDGGATTLLAASIFHFRMFSIKTDKR
;
A
#
# COMPACT_ATOMS: atom_id res chain seq x y z
N ARG A 1 15.78 5.62 -11.18
CA ARG A 1 14.32 5.33 -11.10
C ARG A 1 13.64 5.50 -12.45
N LEU A 2 13.68 6.70 -13.05
CA LEU A 2 12.92 7.01 -14.27
C LEU A 2 13.16 6.07 -15.46
N GLN A 3 14.40 5.61 -15.69
CA GLN A 3 14.71 4.75 -16.84
C GLN A 3 13.99 3.38 -16.79
N TRP A 4 13.97 2.70 -15.64
CA TRP A 4 13.30 1.41 -15.55
C TRP A 4 11.77 1.57 -15.63
N VAL A 5 11.24 2.65 -15.04
CA VAL A 5 9.80 2.99 -15.12
C VAL A 5 9.39 3.17 -16.57
N LYS A 6 10.17 3.94 -17.35
CA LYS A 6 9.93 4.14 -18.78
C LYS A 6 9.93 2.82 -19.55
N ASN A 7 10.89 1.93 -19.27
CA ASN A 7 10.96 0.62 -19.93
C ASN A 7 9.73 -0.24 -19.61
N VAL A 8 9.24 -0.22 -18.36
CA VAL A 8 8.03 -0.95 -17.96
C VAL A 8 6.80 -0.38 -18.66
N LEU A 9 6.65 0.95 -18.67
CA LEU A 9 5.52 1.62 -19.34
C LEU A 9 5.44 1.32 -20.83
N GLN A 10 6.56 1.11 -21.51
CA GLN A 10 6.58 0.71 -22.92
C GLN A 10 6.15 -0.75 -23.14
N ALA A 11 6.21 -1.59 -22.10
CA ALA A 11 5.92 -3.02 -22.16
C ALA A 11 4.50 -3.39 -21.69
N ILE A 12 3.75 -2.46 -21.10
CA ILE A 12 2.43 -2.72 -20.50
C ILE A 12 1.35 -1.82 -21.09
N THR A 13 0.11 -2.30 -21.05
CA THR A 13 -1.09 -1.52 -21.41
C THR A 13 -2.02 -1.29 -20.22
N ILE A 14 -1.60 -1.72 -19.03
CA ILE A 14 -2.35 -1.61 -17.78
C ILE A 14 -1.79 -0.49 -16.90
N PRO A 15 -2.58 0.06 -15.95
CA PRO A 15 -2.11 1.08 -15.03
C PRO A 15 -0.88 0.64 -14.23
N LEU A 16 0.07 1.57 -14.03
CA LEU A 16 1.28 1.35 -13.22
C LEU A 16 1.23 2.21 -11.96
N THR A 17 1.43 1.59 -10.80
CA THR A 17 1.70 2.30 -9.54
C THR A 17 3.18 2.18 -9.22
N VAL A 18 3.84 3.31 -8.92
CA VAL A 18 5.27 3.33 -8.56
C VAL A 18 5.44 3.81 -7.12
N GLY A 19 6.14 3.02 -6.31
CA GLY A 19 6.55 3.39 -4.96
C GLY A 19 8.07 3.35 -4.77
N GLY A 20 8.52 3.69 -3.56
CA GLY A 20 9.92 3.58 -3.17
C GLY A 20 10.76 4.84 -3.44
N GLY A 21 11.24 5.46 -2.36
CA GLY A 21 12.15 6.61 -2.44
C GLY A 21 11.53 7.89 -3.03
N ILE A 22 10.21 8.01 -3.04
CA ILE A 22 9.49 9.22 -3.45
C ILE A 22 9.33 10.10 -2.21
N SER A 23 9.97 11.27 -2.19
CA SER A 23 9.95 12.17 -1.03
C SER A 23 9.69 13.63 -1.35
N LYS A 24 9.55 13.97 -2.64
CA LYS A 24 9.24 15.32 -3.11
C LYS A 24 8.08 15.31 -4.10
N ILE A 25 7.35 16.42 -4.16
CA ILE A 25 6.30 16.65 -5.16
C ILE A 25 6.85 16.58 -6.59
N ASP A 26 8.07 17.06 -6.81
CA ASP A 26 8.71 17.01 -8.12
C ASP A 26 9.03 15.58 -8.57
N ASP A 27 9.41 14.69 -7.64
CA ASP A 27 9.59 13.26 -7.96
C ASP A 27 8.29 12.64 -8.50
N MET A 28 7.14 13.05 -7.93
CA MET A 28 5.82 12.57 -8.34
C MET A 28 5.45 13.14 -9.71
N ALA A 29 5.71 14.44 -9.93
CA ALA A 29 5.48 15.10 -11.22
C ALA A 29 6.23 14.39 -12.35
N GLU A 30 7.53 14.12 -12.18
CA GLU A 30 8.35 13.40 -13.15
C GLU A 30 7.78 12.00 -13.47
N LEU A 31 7.27 11.28 -12.46
CA LEU A 31 6.66 9.97 -12.66
C LEU A 31 5.34 10.08 -13.43
N PHE A 32 4.48 11.04 -13.08
CA PHE A 32 3.22 11.26 -13.78
C PHE A 32 3.42 11.69 -15.23
N ASP A 33 4.41 12.55 -15.51
CA ASP A 33 4.77 12.98 -16.87
C ASP A 33 5.24 11.80 -17.75
N LEU A 34 5.83 10.76 -17.14
CA LEU A 34 6.20 9.54 -17.85
C LEU A 34 4.99 8.64 -18.19
N GLY A 35 3.84 8.85 -17.54
CA GLY A 35 2.63 8.02 -17.71
C GLY A 35 2.35 7.06 -16.55
N VAL A 36 3.02 7.22 -15.40
CA VAL A 36 2.65 6.48 -14.17
C VAL A 36 1.23 6.86 -13.76
N SER A 37 0.41 5.88 -13.37
CA SER A 37 -0.99 6.12 -13.02
C SER A 37 -1.17 6.56 -11.56
N LYS A 38 -0.41 5.98 -10.64
CA LYS A 38 -0.42 6.33 -9.21
C LYS A 38 0.99 6.30 -8.62
N VAL A 39 1.22 7.06 -7.55
CA VAL A 39 2.44 6.97 -6.73
C VAL A 39 2.12 6.44 -5.35
N SER A 40 3.04 5.65 -4.79
CA SER A 40 2.94 5.14 -3.42
C SER A 40 4.03 5.74 -2.52
N ILE A 41 3.62 6.30 -1.39
CA ILE A 41 4.52 6.88 -0.37
C ILE A 41 4.27 6.24 0.99
N ASN A 42 5.35 6.03 1.76
CA ASN A 42 5.31 5.58 3.15
C ASN A 42 6.21 6.51 4.00
N THR A 43 7.52 6.25 4.04
CA THR A 43 8.44 6.91 4.97
C THR A 43 8.46 8.44 4.84
N SER A 44 8.31 8.97 3.63
CA SER A 44 8.19 10.41 3.39
C SER A 44 6.90 10.99 3.96
N ALA A 45 5.78 10.28 3.80
CA ALA A 45 4.49 10.68 4.35
C ALA A 45 4.50 10.66 5.88
N VAL A 46 5.06 9.63 6.50
CA VAL A 46 5.16 9.57 7.98
C VAL A 46 6.02 10.72 8.52
N LYS A 47 7.13 11.04 7.87
CA LYS A 47 8.04 12.12 8.30
C LYS A 47 7.50 13.52 8.01
N ASN A 48 6.75 13.69 6.93
CA ASN A 48 6.12 14.95 6.54
C ASN A 48 4.69 14.69 6.02
N PRO A 49 3.68 14.58 6.91
CA PRO A 49 2.32 14.21 6.51
C PRO A 49 1.69 15.15 5.47
N GLU A 50 2.06 16.44 5.49
CA GLU A 50 1.52 17.45 4.56
C GLU A 50 1.83 17.14 3.09
N ILE A 51 2.86 16.31 2.80
CA ILE A 51 3.14 15.88 1.42
C ILE A 51 1.95 15.13 0.79
N ILE A 52 1.13 14.44 1.60
CA ILE A 52 -0.09 13.77 1.11
C ILE A 52 -1.05 14.82 0.58
N LYS A 53 -1.26 15.89 1.36
CA LYS A 53 -2.15 16.99 1.02
C LYS A 53 -1.65 17.76 -0.19
N GLU A 54 -0.39 18.16 -0.20
CA GLU A 54 0.22 18.85 -1.33
C GLU A 54 0.13 18.03 -2.62
N ALA A 55 0.38 16.72 -2.56
CA ALA A 55 0.30 15.84 -3.71
C ALA A 55 -1.16 15.64 -4.18
N SER A 56 -2.09 15.44 -3.24
CA SER A 56 -3.51 15.32 -3.54
C SER A 56 -4.05 16.58 -4.21
N ASP A 57 -3.75 17.76 -3.66
CA ASP A 57 -4.19 19.05 -4.19
C ASP A 57 -3.64 19.30 -5.61
N LYS A 58 -2.40 18.87 -5.88
CA LYS A 58 -1.74 19.08 -7.18
C LYS A 58 -2.13 18.07 -8.25
N PHE A 59 -2.25 16.80 -7.90
CA PHE A 59 -2.35 15.70 -8.88
C PHE A 59 -3.69 14.97 -8.89
N GLY A 60 -4.52 15.17 -7.86
CA GLY A 60 -5.75 14.42 -7.61
C GLY A 60 -5.52 13.26 -6.64
N LYS A 61 -6.40 13.12 -5.64
CA LYS A 61 -6.28 12.11 -4.57
C LYS A 61 -6.20 10.68 -5.10
N GLU A 62 -6.90 10.37 -6.19
CA GLU A 62 -6.96 9.04 -6.81
C GLU A 62 -5.60 8.53 -7.30
N LYS A 63 -4.62 9.43 -7.44
CA LYS A 63 -3.24 9.12 -7.82
C LYS A 63 -2.30 8.91 -6.64
N ILE A 64 -2.76 9.17 -5.42
CA ILE A 64 -1.94 9.15 -4.20
C ILE A 64 -2.31 7.92 -3.37
N VAL A 65 -1.40 6.95 -3.34
CA VAL A 65 -1.48 5.78 -2.48
C VAL A 65 -0.57 5.98 -1.27
N VAL A 66 -1.08 5.75 -0.07
CA VAL A 66 -0.24 5.72 1.14
C VAL A 66 -0.03 4.28 1.57
N ALA A 67 1.22 3.82 1.52
CA ALA A 67 1.60 2.54 2.07
C ALA A 67 1.77 2.65 3.59
N ILE A 68 1.14 1.74 4.32
CA ILE A 68 1.16 1.65 5.77
C ILE A 68 1.80 0.31 6.12
N ASP A 69 3.11 0.32 6.33
CA ASP A 69 3.81 -0.82 6.89
C ASP A 69 3.54 -0.83 8.39
N GLY A 70 3.05 -1.95 8.93
CA GLY A 70 2.67 -2.04 10.33
C GLY A 70 3.13 -3.34 10.99
N ARG A 71 3.23 -3.33 12.32
CA ARG A 71 3.51 -4.51 13.14
C ARG A 71 2.66 -4.47 14.41
N ARG A 72 2.50 -5.62 15.07
CA ARG A 72 1.81 -5.71 16.38
C ARG A 72 2.54 -4.90 17.45
N ASN A 73 1.79 -4.08 18.18
CA ASN A 73 2.24 -3.33 19.34
C ASN A 73 1.08 -3.11 20.31
N SER A 74 1.02 -3.94 21.36
CA SER A 74 -0.07 -3.91 22.35
C SER A 74 -0.12 -2.66 23.22
N LYS A 75 0.88 -1.77 23.12
CA LYS A 75 0.87 -0.48 23.83
C LYS A 75 0.04 0.58 23.11
N LEU A 76 -0.28 0.37 21.83
CA LEU A 76 -1.07 1.30 21.03
C LEU A 76 -2.55 0.89 21.01
N PRO A 77 -3.49 1.84 20.91
CA PRO A 77 -4.92 1.55 21.00
C PRO A 77 -5.44 0.50 20.01
N SER A 78 -4.97 0.52 18.77
CA SER A 78 -5.36 -0.46 17.74
C SER A 78 -4.63 -1.80 17.88
N GLY A 79 -3.58 -1.86 18.71
CA GLY A 79 -2.65 -2.98 18.76
C GLY A 79 -1.64 -3.00 17.61
N PHE A 80 -1.57 -1.96 16.78
CA PHE A 80 -0.67 -1.89 15.62
C PHE A 80 0.13 -0.58 15.57
N GLU A 81 1.42 -0.70 15.29
CA GLU A 81 2.36 0.41 15.15
C GLU A 81 2.78 0.57 13.69
N VAL A 82 2.79 1.81 13.19
CA VAL A 82 3.39 2.15 11.89
C VAL A 82 4.91 2.01 11.97
N VAL A 83 5.49 1.39 10.96
CA VAL A 83 6.94 1.26 10.81
C VAL A 83 7.38 1.86 9.48
N ILE A 84 8.61 2.37 9.45
CA ILE A 84 9.21 3.00 8.27
C ILE A 84 10.56 2.36 7.95
N LYS A 85 11.21 2.82 6.87
CA LYS A 85 12.48 2.26 6.36
C LYS A 85 12.38 0.75 6.13
N GLY A 86 11.33 0.31 5.43
CA GLY A 86 11.09 -1.09 5.12
C GLY A 86 10.85 -1.95 6.37
N GLY A 87 10.10 -1.43 7.34
CA GLY A 87 9.72 -2.16 8.54
C GLY A 87 10.75 -2.17 9.68
N THR A 88 11.93 -1.56 9.50
CA THR A 88 13.04 -1.66 10.46
C THR A 88 13.01 -0.62 11.58
N GLU A 89 12.26 0.46 11.42
CA GLU A 89 12.18 1.56 12.37
C GLU A 89 10.74 1.76 12.85
N GLY A 90 10.52 1.59 14.16
CA GLY A 90 9.26 1.91 14.85
C GLY A 90 9.05 3.40 14.98
N THR A 91 7.79 3.83 14.93
CA THR A 91 7.40 5.24 14.97
C THR A 91 6.57 5.61 16.19
N GLU A 92 6.12 4.61 16.96
CA GLU A 92 5.14 4.77 18.04
C GLU A 92 3.79 5.38 17.60
N ILE A 93 3.55 5.47 16.29
CA ILE A 93 2.30 5.95 15.72
C ILE A 93 1.33 4.77 15.59
N ASP A 94 0.12 4.94 16.09
CA ASP A 94 -0.97 3.98 15.93
C ASP A 94 -1.40 3.89 14.45
N ALA A 95 -1.44 2.67 13.90
CA ALA A 95 -1.69 2.47 12.48
C ALA A 95 -3.11 2.87 12.03
N VAL A 96 -4.11 2.71 12.90
CA VAL A 96 -5.50 3.08 12.61
C VAL A 96 -5.67 4.60 12.64
N GLU A 97 -5.07 5.27 13.63
CA GLU A 97 -5.09 6.74 13.67
C GLU A 97 -4.30 7.36 12.50
N TRP A 98 -3.20 6.71 12.09
CA TRP A 98 -2.47 7.12 10.89
C TRP A 98 -3.30 6.96 9.62
N ALA A 99 -4.00 5.84 9.45
CA ALA A 99 -4.88 5.62 8.29
C ALA A 99 -5.94 6.72 8.15
N LYS A 100 -6.64 7.06 9.24
CA LYS A 100 -7.62 8.16 9.27
C LYS A 100 -6.97 9.50 8.89
N LYS A 101 -5.78 9.77 9.42
CA LYS A 101 -5.03 10.99 9.10
C LYS A 101 -4.64 11.05 7.62
N CYS A 102 -4.21 9.94 7.02
CA CYS A 102 -3.90 9.87 5.60
C CYS A 102 -5.13 10.16 4.73
N GLU A 103 -6.29 9.60 5.06
CA GLU A 103 -7.55 9.90 4.37
C GLU A 103 -7.91 11.38 4.49
N LEU A 104 -7.82 11.95 5.70
CA LEU A 104 -8.10 13.37 5.94
C LEU A 104 -7.19 14.29 5.12
N LEU A 105 -5.92 13.90 4.94
CA LEU A 105 -4.94 14.63 4.15
C LEU A 105 -5.09 14.41 2.63
N GLY A 106 -6.02 13.56 2.18
CA GLY A 106 -6.30 13.38 0.76
C GLY A 106 -5.63 12.18 0.10
N ALA A 107 -5.22 11.16 0.86
CA ALA A 107 -4.91 9.87 0.25
C ALA A 107 -6.15 9.32 -0.49
N GLY A 108 -5.96 8.77 -1.69
CA GLY A 108 -7.05 8.15 -2.45
C GLY A 108 -7.15 6.65 -2.28
N GLU A 109 -6.12 6.00 -1.74
CA GLU A 109 -6.06 4.56 -1.50
C GLU A 109 -4.99 4.28 -0.44
N LEU A 110 -5.24 3.30 0.44
CA LEU A 110 -4.25 2.84 1.42
C LEU A 110 -3.77 1.43 1.09
N LEU A 111 -2.49 1.18 1.33
CA LEU A 111 -1.84 -0.10 1.11
C LEU A 111 -1.26 -0.59 2.45
N PRO A 112 -2.06 -1.23 3.31
CA PRO A 112 -1.56 -1.86 4.53
C PRO A 112 -0.72 -3.10 4.22
N THR A 113 0.50 -3.15 4.76
CA THR A 113 1.35 -4.36 4.74
C THR A 113 1.75 -4.71 6.17
N SER A 114 1.39 -5.91 6.64
CA SER A 114 1.81 -6.39 7.96
C SER A 114 3.22 -6.98 7.88
N MET A 115 4.17 -6.37 8.59
CA MET A 115 5.56 -6.85 8.64
C MET A 115 5.72 -8.18 9.40
N ASP A 116 4.73 -8.56 10.20
CA ASP A 116 4.71 -9.85 10.90
C ASP A 116 4.31 -11.02 9.97
N GLY A 117 3.51 -10.74 8.94
CA GLY A 117 2.99 -11.74 8.00
C GLY A 117 3.67 -11.71 6.63
N ASP A 118 4.37 -10.63 6.29
CA ASP A 118 4.97 -10.48 4.97
C ASP A 118 6.04 -11.55 4.67
N GLY A 119 6.06 -12.03 3.42
CA GLY A 119 6.96 -13.10 2.97
C GLY A 119 6.66 -14.52 3.52
N THR A 120 5.77 -14.69 4.50
CA THR A 120 5.52 -15.99 5.16
C THR A 120 4.73 -16.99 4.31
N LEU A 121 3.98 -16.52 3.31
CA LEU A 121 3.02 -17.30 2.52
C LEU A 121 1.85 -17.89 3.34
N ALA A 122 1.66 -17.46 4.59
CA ALA A 122 0.64 -17.96 5.51
C ALA A 122 -0.72 -17.27 5.41
N GLY A 123 -0.86 -16.30 4.50
CA GLY A 123 -2.06 -15.48 4.32
C GLY A 123 -1.83 -14.02 4.65
N TYR A 124 -2.79 -13.18 4.25
CA TYR A 124 -2.79 -11.78 4.66
C TYR A 124 -3.07 -11.68 6.16
N ASP A 125 -2.59 -10.61 6.77
CA ASP A 125 -2.94 -10.29 8.14
C ASP A 125 -4.33 -9.66 8.20
N ILE A 126 -5.35 -10.51 8.33
CA ILE A 126 -6.76 -10.11 8.32
C ILE A 126 -7.08 -9.13 9.46
N PRO A 127 -6.69 -9.35 10.73
CA PRO A 127 -6.94 -8.38 11.79
C PRO A 127 -6.35 -7.00 11.48
N PHE A 128 -5.11 -6.93 10.96
CA PHE A 128 -4.48 -5.66 10.61
C PHE A 128 -5.19 -4.96 9.44
N THR A 129 -5.44 -5.70 8.37
CA THR A 129 -6.12 -5.18 7.16
C THR A 129 -7.50 -4.67 7.52
N ARG A 130 -8.26 -5.43 8.30
CA ARG A 130 -9.63 -5.10 8.71
C ARG A 130 -9.67 -3.87 9.62
N ALA A 131 -8.76 -3.76 10.58
CA ALA A 131 -8.68 -2.61 11.47
C ALA A 131 -8.49 -1.29 10.70
N ILE A 132 -7.66 -1.31 9.64
CA ILE A 132 -7.46 -0.16 8.77
C ILE A 132 -8.70 0.06 7.89
N ALA A 133 -9.22 -0.99 7.25
CA ALA A 133 -10.37 -0.90 6.35
C ALA A 133 -11.63 -0.34 7.03
N ASP A 134 -11.94 -0.77 8.25
CA ASP A 134 -13.10 -0.29 9.01
C ASP A 134 -12.96 1.17 9.46
N SER A 135 -11.75 1.74 9.41
CA SER A 135 -11.44 3.07 9.92
C SER A 135 -11.52 4.20 8.90
N VAL A 136 -11.57 3.87 7.60
CA VAL A 136 -11.57 4.83 6.48
C VAL A 136 -12.64 4.48 5.45
N LYS A 137 -12.90 5.39 4.50
CA LYS A 137 -13.86 5.18 3.41
C LYS A 137 -13.20 5.01 2.05
N ILE A 138 -11.89 5.25 1.96
CA ILE A 138 -11.10 5.06 0.74
C ILE A 138 -10.71 3.60 0.51
N PRO A 139 -10.50 3.18 -0.75
CA PRO A 139 -10.04 1.83 -1.11
C PRO A 139 -8.82 1.33 -0.32
N ILE A 140 -8.83 0.03 -0.03
CA ILE A 140 -7.75 -0.68 0.66
C ILE A 140 -7.13 -1.73 -0.26
N VAL A 141 -5.81 -1.72 -0.33
CA VAL A 141 -4.99 -2.72 -1.04
C VAL A 141 -4.40 -3.68 -0.02
N ALA A 142 -4.93 -4.89 0.12
CA ALA A 142 -4.31 -5.90 0.97
C ALA A 142 -2.95 -6.31 0.41
N SER A 143 -1.91 -6.29 1.25
CA SER A 143 -0.53 -6.58 0.87
C SER A 143 0.20 -7.39 1.95
N GLY A 144 1.08 -8.29 1.52
CA GLY A 144 1.93 -9.12 2.37
C GLY A 144 1.31 -10.46 2.79
N GLY A 145 2.09 -11.54 2.65
CA GLY A 145 1.78 -12.85 3.25
C GLY A 145 0.96 -13.84 2.42
N ALA A 146 0.33 -13.45 1.31
CA ALA A 146 -0.45 -14.39 0.49
C ALA A 146 0.40 -15.55 -0.08
N GLY A 147 -0.01 -16.80 0.18
CA GLY A 147 0.53 -18.03 -0.44
C GLY A 147 -0.41 -18.92 -1.29
N LYS A 148 -1.74 -18.77 -1.19
CA LYS A 148 -2.76 -19.56 -1.93
C LYS A 148 -3.97 -18.70 -2.27
N LEU A 149 -4.85 -19.18 -3.16
CA LEU A 149 -6.01 -18.42 -3.65
C LEU A 149 -7.02 -18.10 -2.54
N GLU A 150 -7.17 -18.97 -1.55
CA GLU A 150 -8.08 -18.77 -0.42
C GLU A 150 -7.73 -17.51 0.37
N HIS A 151 -6.44 -17.17 0.47
CA HIS A 151 -6.02 -15.93 1.14
C HIS A 151 -6.51 -14.68 0.42
N LEU A 152 -6.64 -14.73 -0.91
CA LEU A 152 -7.18 -13.61 -1.69
C LEU A 152 -8.66 -13.39 -1.35
N TYR A 153 -9.41 -14.49 -1.21
CA TYR A 153 -10.81 -14.44 -0.79
C TYR A 153 -10.95 -13.88 0.64
N GLU A 154 -10.16 -14.39 1.59
CA GLU A 154 -10.15 -13.94 2.99
C GLU A 154 -9.83 -12.43 3.09
N ALA A 155 -8.87 -11.93 2.31
CA ALA A 155 -8.53 -10.50 2.32
C ALA A 155 -9.68 -9.59 1.87
N VAL A 156 -10.52 -10.04 0.93
CA VAL A 156 -11.69 -9.28 0.48
C VAL A 156 -12.84 -9.42 1.48
N VAL A 157 -13.22 -10.65 1.82
CA VAL A 157 -14.44 -10.93 2.59
C VAL A 157 -14.27 -10.60 4.07
N ASP A 158 -13.16 -11.04 4.67
CA ASP A 158 -12.91 -10.85 6.09
C ASP A 158 -12.09 -9.58 6.34
N GLY A 159 -11.10 -9.32 5.47
CA GLY A 159 -10.21 -8.16 5.57
C GLY A 159 -10.79 -6.83 5.09
N GLY A 160 -11.86 -6.85 4.28
CA GLY A 160 -12.48 -5.63 3.73
C GLY A 160 -11.68 -4.94 2.62
N ALA A 161 -10.69 -5.63 2.02
CA ALA A 161 -9.90 -5.06 0.94
C ALA A 161 -10.70 -4.97 -0.36
N THR A 162 -10.50 -3.86 -1.09
CA THR A 162 -11.10 -3.64 -2.42
C THR A 162 -10.15 -4.02 -3.55
N THR A 163 -8.85 -4.04 -3.26
CA THR A 163 -7.77 -4.38 -4.18
C THR A 163 -6.83 -5.39 -3.50
N LEU A 164 -6.29 -6.33 -4.26
CA LEU A 164 -5.36 -7.33 -3.77
C LEU A 164 -3.99 -7.15 -4.43
N LEU A 165 -2.94 -7.06 -3.62
CA LEU A 165 -1.56 -7.11 -4.08
C LEU A 165 -0.96 -8.45 -3.66
N ALA A 166 -0.45 -9.21 -4.63
CA ALA A 166 0.30 -10.43 -4.39
C ALA A 166 1.59 -10.39 -5.20
N ALA A 167 2.73 -10.61 -4.55
CA ALA A 167 4.03 -10.68 -5.21
C ALA A 167 4.51 -12.13 -5.29
N SER A 168 4.66 -12.81 -4.15
CA SER A 168 5.24 -14.15 -4.06
C SER A 168 4.46 -15.22 -4.84
N ILE A 169 3.12 -15.20 -4.78
CA ILE A 169 2.26 -16.13 -5.53
C ILE A 169 2.55 -16.09 -7.05
N PHE A 170 2.80 -14.91 -7.61
CA PHE A 170 3.06 -14.74 -9.03
C PHE A 170 4.55 -14.85 -9.39
N HIS A 171 5.46 -14.36 -8.54
CA HIS A 171 6.90 -14.46 -8.76
C HIS A 171 7.39 -15.92 -8.71
N PHE A 172 6.85 -16.74 -7.82
CA PHE A 172 7.18 -18.17 -7.75
C PHE A 172 6.37 -19.03 -8.74
N ARG A 173 5.61 -18.41 -9.65
CA ARG A 173 4.75 -19.08 -10.65
C ARG A 173 3.79 -20.13 -10.07
N MET A 174 3.38 -19.98 -8.81
CA MET A 174 2.42 -20.92 -8.23
C MET A 174 1.04 -20.77 -8.90
N PHE A 175 0.72 -19.58 -9.41
CA PHE A 175 -0.56 -19.24 -10.05
C PHE A 175 -0.38 -18.20 -11.17
N SER A 176 -1.37 -18.04 -12.06
CA SER A 176 -1.33 -17.14 -13.22
C SER A 176 -2.59 -16.29 -13.29
N ILE A 177 -2.43 -14.97 -13.45
CA ILE A 177 -3.51 -13.98 -13.50
C ILE A 177 -4.63 -14.36 -14.50
N LYS A 178 -4.30 -15.10 -15.58
CA LYS A 178 -5.29 -15.55 -16.58
C LYS A 178 -6.22 -16.65 -16.08
N THR A 179 -5.80 -17.46 -15.12
CA THR A 179 -6.54 -18.65 -14.65
C THR A 179 -7.40 -18.32 -13.43
N ASP A 180 -6.98 -17.35 -12.61
CA ASP A 180 -7.56 -17.11 -11.28
C ASP A 180 -8.62 -15.99 -11.24
N LYS A 181 -9.05 -15.50 -12.41
CA LYS A 181 -10.14 -14.49 -12.55
C LYS A 181 -11.55 -15.10 -12.60
N ARG A 182 -11.76 -16.35 -12.15
CA ARG A 182 -13.08 -17.01 -12.19
C ARG A 182 -13.86 -16.83 -10.91
#